data_AF-A0A6L9Y1U6-F1
#
_entry.id   AF-A0A6L9Y1U6-F1
#
_cell.length_a   1.000
_cell.length_b   1.000
_cell.length_c   1.000
_cell.angle_alpha   90.00
_cell.angle_beta   90.00
_cell.angle_gamma   90.00
#
_symmetry.space_group_name_H-M   'P 1'
#
loop_
_entity.id
_entity.type
_entity.pdbx_description
1 polymer ?
#
loop_
_entity_poly.entity_id
_entity_poly.type
_entity_poly.pdbx_seq_one_letter_code
_entity_poly.pdbx_strand_id
1 'polypeptide(L)'
;MTDFRSETTLGSRIKLARRQRGFRTTREFADAIEGGNVTAAVLENVESGRKADISVSQLLNIAKALGVPPSMLLAPIGRPNARLDLPNLSDDFDTMTAAEFDCWLSATPASSYRPTLAAERVDVDILNTLRELGTLRREVERLRIVLAVQSASGDPDLVGANTEVEQRVEALTREVARVSSLLATSGLEDVKLERTVAQV
;
A
#
# COMPACT_ATOMS: atom_id res chain seq x y z
N MET A 1 14.13 -22.74 1.12
CA MET A 1 12.71 -22.46 1.43
C MET A 1 12.08 -21.90 0.18
N THR A 2 10.96 -22.46 -0.28
CA THR A 2 10.21 -21.92 -1.44
C THR A 2 9.60 -20.57 -1.06
N ASP A 3 9.76 -19.58 -1.94
CA ASP A 3 9.23 -18.24 -1.77
C ASP A 3 7.86 -18.13 -2.44
N PHE A 4 6.82 -17.77 -1.68
CA PHE A 4 5.47 -17.62 -2.21
C PHE A 4 5.42 -16.61 -3.34
N ARG A 5 6.28 -15.59 -3.34
CA ARG A 5 6.27 -14.53 -4.36
C ARG A 5 6.58 -15.06 -5.77
N SER A 6 7.15 -16.25 -5.90
CA SER A 6 7.52 -16.85 -7.18
C SER A 6 6.53 -17.93 -7.68
N GLU A 7 5.50 -18.28 -6.89
CA GLU A 7 4.51 -19.31 -7.28
C GLU A 7 3.70 -18.89 -8.51
N THR A 8 3.21 -19.87 -9.27
CA THR A 8 2.57 -19.70 -10.59
C THR A 8 1.05 -19.65 -10.56
N THR A 9 0.44 -19.56 -9.38
CA THR A 9 -1.02 -19.40 -9.23
C THR A 9 -1.33 -18.63 -7.95
N LEU A 10 -2.43 -17.89 -7.95
CA LEU A 10 -2.97 -17.21 -6.75
C LEU A 10 -3.12 -18.19 -5.57
N GLY A 11 -3.70 -19.37 -5.81
CA GLY A 11 -3.89 -20.40 -4.79
C GLY A 11 -2.57 -20.89 -4.17
N SER A 12 -1.55 -21.12 -4.99
CA SER A 12 -0.23 -21.56 -4.51
C SER A 12 0.47 -20.43 -3.73
N ARG A 13 0.34 -19.17 -4.18
CA ARG A 13 0.82 -18.00 -3.44
C ARG A 13 0.18 -17.90 -2.06
N ILE A 14 -1.15 -18.01 -1.96
CA ILE A 14 -1.88 -17.98 -0.69
C ILE A 14 -1.44 -19.14 0.22
N LYS A 15 -1.39 -20.36 -0.31
CA LYS A 15 -0.99 -21.56 0.45
C LYS A 15 0.40 -21.44 1.04
N LEU A 16 1.36 -20.98 0.24
CA LEU A 16 2.74 -20.88 0.67
C LEU A 16 2.94 -19.69 1.63
N ALA A 17 2.31 -18.55 1.36
CA ALA A 17 2.29 -17.42 2.30
C ALA A 17 1.71 -17.82 3.65
N ARG A 18 0.57 -18.52 3.67
CA ARG A 18 -0.05 -19.07 4.89
C ARG A 18 0.92 -19.93 5.70
N ARG A 19 1.59 -20.87 5.04
CA ARG A 19 2.59 -21.75 5.69
C ARG A 19 3.78 -20.96 6.24
N GLN A 20 4.26 -19.97 5.50
CA GLN A 20 5.35 -19.10 5.95
C GLN A 20 4.96 -18.24 7.16
N ARG A 21 3.67 -17.92 7.33
CA ARG A 21 3.13 -17.22 8.50
C ARG A 21 2.77 -18.14 9.67
N GLY A 22 3.08 -19.43 9.58
CA GLY A 22 2.96 -20.40 10.67
C GLY A 22 1.63 -21.16 10.74
N PHE A 23 0.65 -20.79 9.90
CA PHE A 23 -0.63 -21.49 9.84
C PHE A 23 -0.48 -22.84 9.14
N ARG A 24 -0.70 -23.93 9.87
CA ARG A 24 -0.52 -25.30 9.37
C ARG A 24 -1.71 -25.74 8.52
N THR A 25 -2.92 -25.33 8.89
CA THR A 25 -4.15 -25.74 8.20
C THR A 25 -4.93 -24.55 7.62
N THR A 26 -5.80 -24.83 6.64
CA THR A 26 -6.78 -23.88 6.09
C THR A 26 -7.80 -23.45 7.14
N ARG A 27 -8.19 -24.36 8.05
CA ARG A 27 -9.07 -24.05 9.18
C ARG A 27 -8.45 -23.05 10.15
N GLU A 28 -7.23 -23.32 10.59
CA GLU A 28 -6.49 -22.42 11.48
C GLU A 28 -6.34 -21.02 10.88
N PHE A 29 -6.08 -20.94 9.57
CA PHE A 29 -6.01 -19.65 8.89
C PHE A 29 -7.39 -19.00 8.73
N ALA A 30 -8.43 -19.75 8.38
CA ALA A 30 -9.81 -19.22 8.31
C ALA A 30 -10.26 -18.64 9.66
N ASP A 31 -9.96 -19.32 10.76
CA ASP A 31 -10.31 -18.89 12.12
C ASP A 31 -9.57 -17.59 12.51
N ALA A 32 -8.42 -17.29 11.90
CA ALA A 32 -7.67 -16.06 12.09
C ALA A 32 -8.12 -14.89 11.18
N ILE A 33 -8.99 -15.15 10.20
CA ILE A 33 -9.51 -14.13 9.28
C ILE A 33 -10.78 -13.51 9.84
N GLU A 34 -10.74 -12.21 10.12
CA GLU A 34 -11.93 -11.44 10.52
C GLU A 34 -12.89 -11.22 9.34
N GLY A 35 -14.18 -11.04 9.64
CA GLY A 35 -15.23 -10.72 8.65
C GLY A 35 -16.05 -11.91 8.13
N GLY A 36 -15.70 -13.14 8.48
CA GLY A 36 -16.56 -14.33 8.32
C GLY A 36 -16.88 -14.78 6.88
N ASN A 37 -16.34 -14.11 5.86
CA ASN A 37 -16.58 -14.41 4.45
C ASN A 37 -15.53 -15.36 3.82
N VAL A 38 -14.52 -15.77 4.58
CA VAL A 38 -13.46 -16.71 4.16
C VAL A 38 -13.50 -17.94 5.06
N THR A 39 -14.13 -19.02 4.58
CA THR A 39 -14.19 -20.29 5.30
C THR A 39 -13.02 -21.21 4.94
N ALA A 40 -12.74 -22.21 5.76
CA ALA A 40 -11.74 -23.23 5.47
C ALA A 40 -11.96 -23.90 4.10
N ALA A 41 -13.22 -24.18 3.75
CA ALA A 41 -13.59 -24.76 2.46
C ALA A 41 -13.31 -23.81 1.28
N VAL A 42 -13.52 -22.50 1.45
CA VAL A 42 -13.13 -21.50 0.43
C VAL A 42 -11.62 -21.53 0.23
N LEU A 43 -10.85 -21.48 1.31
CA LEU A 43 -9.39 -21.54 1.24
C LEU A 43 -8.89 -22.82 0.59
N GLU A 44 -9.45 -23.98 0.93
CA GLU A 44 -9.08 -25.27 0.31
C GLU A 44 -9.34 -25.28 -1.20
N ASN A 45 -10.49 -24.76 -1.63
CA ASN A 45 -10.82 -24.68 -3.05
C ASN A 45 -9.91 -23.72 -3.80
N VAL A 46 -9.54 -22.59 -3.19
CA VAL A 46 -8.61 -21.61 -3.77
C VAL A 46 -7.19 -22.17 -3.82
N GLU A 47 -6.68 -22.71 -2.70
CA GLU A 47 -5.32 -23.27 -2.61
C GLU A 47 -5.11 -24.51 -3.46
N SER A 48 -6.18 -25.24 -3.80
CA SER A 48 -6.13 -26.38 -4.73
C SER A 48 -6.33 -25.97 -6.19
N GLY A 49 -6.67 -24.71 -6.47
CA GLY A 49 -7.00 -24.24 -7.82
C GLY A 49 -8.37 -24.68 -8.33
N ARG A 50 -9.20 -25.34 -7.51
CA ARG A 50 -10.58 -25.70 -7.88
C ARG A 50 -11.48 -24.48 -8.04
N LYS A 51 -11.20 -23.41 -7.30
CA LYS A 51 -11.88 -22.13 -7.42
C LYS A 51 -10.87 -21.09 -7.88
N ALA A 52 -10.96 -20.73 -9.16
CA ALA A 52 -10.12 -19.72 -9.81
C ALA A 52 -10.45 -18.30 -9.33
N ASP A 53 -11.74 -18.01 -9.13
CA ASP A 53 -12.21 -16.67 -8.81
C ASP A 53 -12.48 -16.50 -7.30
N ILE A 54 -11.96 -15.43 -6.71
CA ILE A 54 -12.29 -15.00 -5.35
C ILE A 54 -12.87 -13.59 -5.40
N SER A 55 -13.77 -13.27 -4.46
CA SER A 55 -14.23 -11.88 -4.37
C SER A 55 -13.09 -10.97 -3.90
N VAL A 56 -13.15 -9.70 -4.28
CA VAL A 56 -12.20 -8.67 -3.79
C VAL A 56 -12.19 -8.62 -2.26
N SER A 57 -13.35 -8.73 -1.61
CA SER A 57 -13.45 -8.76 -0.14
C SER A 57 -12.74 -9.97 0.48
N GLN A 58 -12.81 -11.15 -0.15
CA GLN A 58 -12.07 -12.33 0.30
C GLN A 58 -10.56 -12.13 0.13
N LEU A 59 -10.11 -11.62 -1.02
CA LEU A 59 -8.70 -11.32 -1.28
C LEU A 59 -8.14 -10.35 -0.23
N LEU A 60 -8.85 -9.26 0.05
CA LEU A 60 -8.40 -8.24 1.01
C LEU A 60 -8.32 -8.79 2.43
N ASN A 61 -9.30 -9.58 2.87
CA ASN A 61 -9.29 -10.22 4.19
C ASN A 61 -8.15 -11.23 4.32
N ILE A 62 -7.91 -12.03 3.28
CA ILE A 62 -6.77 -12.96 3.21
C ILE A 62 -5.44 -12.20 3.27
N ALA A 63 -5.25 -11.18 2.43
CA ALA A 63 -4.03 -10.38 2.37
C ALA A 63 -3.73 -9.70 3.72
N LYS A 64 -4.78 -9.14 4.36
CA LYS A 64 -4.69 -8.49 5.67
C LYS A 64 -4.29 -9.48 6.76
N ALA A 65 -4.94 -10.65 6.84
CA ALA A 65 -4.62 -11.69 7.82
C ALA A 65 -3.22 -12.28 7.62
N LEU A 66 -2.76 -12.38 6.36
CA LEU A 66 -1.39 -12.77 6.04
C LEU A 66 -0.36 -11.66 6.29
N GLY A 67 -0.77 -10.41 6.47
CA GLY A 67 0.13 -9.25 6.57
C GLY A 67 0.99 -9.09 5.32
N VAL A 68 0.39 -9.25 4.13
CA VAL A 68 1.05 -9.06 2.83
C VAL A 68 0.26 -8.06 1.96
N PRO A 69 0.93 -7.26 1.11
CA PRO A 69 0.24 -6.48 0.10
C PRO A 69 -0.55 -7.37 -0.87
N PRO A 70 -1.77 -6.99 -1.29
CA PRO A 70 -2.54 -7.77 -2.26
C PRO A 70 -1.80 -8.05 -3.57
N SER A 71 -0.95 -7.11 -4.04
CA SER A 71 -0.17 -7.28 -5.27
C SER A 71 0.78 -8.48 -5.23
N MET A 72 1.33 -8.81 -4.05
CA MET A 72 2.18 -10.00 -3.86
C MET A 72 1.42 -11.31 -3.92
N LEU A 73 0.09 -11.30 -3.79
CA LEU A 73 -0.78 -12.45 -4.01
C LEU A 73 -1.33 -12.50 -5.43
N LEU A 74 -1.52 -11.34 -6.07
CA LEU A 74 -2.08 -11.24 -7.41
C LEU A 74 -1.06 -11.54 -8.51
N ALA A 75 0.21 -11.20 -8.32
CA ALA A 75 1.25 -11.39 -9.33
C ALA A 75 2.46 -12.16 -8.78
N PRO A 76 3.22 -12.87 -9.64
CA PRO A 76 4.44 -13.56 -9.25
C PRO A 76 5.62 -12.56 -9.09
N ILE A 77 5.52 -11.63 -8.13
CA ILE A 77 6.49 -10.53 -7.93
C ILE A 77 7.92 -11.00 -7.67
N GLY A 78 8.12 -12.22 -7.17
CA GLY A 78 9.44 -12.85 -7.05
C GLY A 78 10.12 -13.12 -8.40
N ARG A 79 9.38 -12.99 -9.50
CA ARG A 79 9.83 -13.04 -10.89
C ARG A 79 9.26 -11.82 -11.62
N PRO A 80 9.85 -10.62 -11.46
CA PRO A 80 9.26 -9.36 -11.92
C PRO A 80 8.94 -9.32 -13.42
N ASN A 81 9.71 -10.05 -14.24
CA ASN A 81 9.50 -10.13 -15.70
C ASN A 81 8.57 -11.27 -16.13
N ALA A 82 8.05 -12.07 -15.20
CA ALA A 82 7.08 -13.13 -15.54
C ALA A 82 5.73 -12.51 -15.91
N ARG A 83 4.99 -13.21 -16.77
CA ARG A 83 3.60 -12.85 -17.09
C ARG A 83 2.68 -13.07 -15.89
N LEU A 84 1.54 -12.39 -15.91
CA LEU A 84 0.46 -12.67 -14.99
C LEU A 84 -0.07 -14.08 -15.21
N ASP A 85 -0.46 -14.72 -14.11
CA ASP A 85 -0.96 -16.09 -14.05
C ASP A 85 -2.35 -16.13 -13.38
N LEU A 86 -3.07 -15.00 -13.47
CA LEU A 86 -4.46 -14.88 -13.06
C LEU A 86 -5.36 -15.32 -14.21
N PRO A 87 -6.31 -16.24 -13.97
CA PRO A 87 -7.27 -16.65 -14.98
C PRO A 87 -8.28 -15.53 -15.26
N ASN A 88 -8.98 -15.65 -16.40
CA ASN A 88 -10.12 -14.79 -16.76
C ASN A 88 -9.79 -13.29 -16.89
N LEU A 89 -8.53 -12.94 -17.19
CA LEU A 89 -8.16 -11.57 -17.60
C LEU A 89 -8.40 -11.37 -19.09
N SER A 90 -8.54 -10.11 -19.52
CA SER A 90 -8.54 -9.77 -20.95
C SER A 90 -7.14 -9.89 -21.56
N ASP A 91 -7.10 -10.02 -22.89
CA ASP A 91 -5.87 -10.12 -23.68
C ASP A 91 -4.91 -8.92 -23.46
N ASP A 92 -5.42 -7.78 -22.98
CA ASP A 92 -4.60 -6.61 -22.62
C ASP A 92 -3.54 -6.93 -21.55
N PHE A 93 -3.76 -7.96 -20.74
CA PHE A 93 -2.84 -8.40 -19.68
C PHE A 93 -1.82 -9.45 -20.13
N ASP A 94 -1.97 -10.05 -21.32
CA ASP A 94 -1.10 -11.14 -21.80
C ASP A 94 0.36 -10.72 -21.92
N THR A 95 0.58 -9.44 -22.24
CA THR A 95 1.92 -8.86 -22.36
C THR A 95 2.36 -8.09 -21.12
N MET A 96 1.54 -8.05 -20.08
CA MET A 96 1.88 -7.37 -18.83
C MET A 96 2.73 -8.28 -17.95
N THR A 97 3.87 -7.76 -17.52
CA THR A 97 4.74 -8.40 -16.54
C THR A 97 4.23 -8.17 -15.12
N ALA A 98 4.69 -9.00 -14.18
CA ALA A 98 4.36 -8.84 -12.76
C ALA A 98 4.78 -7.46 -12.21
N ALA A 99 5.93 -6.94 -12.64
CA ALA A 99 6.40 -5.61 -12.29
C ALA A 99 5.49 -4.51 -12.87
N GLU A 100 5.16 -4.58 -14.15
CA GLU A 100 4.22 -3.63 -14.79
C GLU A 100 2.85 -3.66 -14.11
N PHE A 101 2.34 -4.84 -13.76
CA PHE A 101 1.07 -4.97 -13.06
C PHE A 101 1.08 -4.33 -11.67
N ASP A 102 2.13 -4.56 -10.86
CA ASP A 102 2.27 -3.90 -9.56
C ASP A 102 2.36 -2.38 -9.70
N CYS A 103 3.08 -1.92 -10.74
CA CYS A 103 3.22 -0.51 -11.07
C CYS A 103 1.89 0.15 -11.49
N TRP A 104 1.11 -0.54 -12.33
CA TRP A 104 -0.24 -0.15 -12.72
C TRP A 104 -1.19 -0.12 -11.52
N LEU A 105 -1.24 -1.21 -10.75
CA LEU A 105 -2.10 -1.34 -9.58
C LEU A 105 -1.76 -0.32 -8.49
N SER A 106 -0.48 0.02 -8.33
CA SER A 106 -0.01 1.04 -7.41
C SER A 106 0.01 2.44 -8.01
N ALA A 107 -0.30 2.65 -9.29
CA ALA A 107 -0.23 3.96 -9.95
C ALA A 107 1.10 4.70 -9.68
N THR A 108 2.24 4.02 -9.78
CA THR A 108 3.56 4.62 -9.51
C THR A 108 4.07 5.37 -10.76
N PRO A 109 4.57 6.63 -10.66
CA PRO A 109 4.81 7.50 -11.82
C PRO A 109 6.15 7.27 -12.53
N ALA A 110 7.13 6.65 -11.85
CA ALA A 110 8.45 6.34 -12.38
C ALA A 110 8.59 4.83 -12.65
N SER A 111 7.56 4.23 -13.22
CA SER A 111 7.36 2.79 -13.17
C SER A 111 7.45 2.12 -14.54
N SER A 112 7.49 0.78 -14.56
CA SER A 112 7.54 0.00 -15.80
C SER A 112 6.25 0.11 -16.61
N TYR A 113 5.14 0.48 -15.98
CA TYR A 113 3.86 0.69 -16.65
C TYR A 113 3.72 2.12 -17.15
N ARG A 114 3.32 2.28 -18.41
CA ARG A 114 3.11 3.59 -19.04
C ARG A 114 1.64 3.78 -19.41
N PRO A 115 0.92 4.66 -18.72
CA PRO A 115 -0.45 5.02 -19.07
C PRO A 115 -0.57 5.47 -20.52
N THR A 116 -1.51 4.86 -21.25
CA THR A 116 -1.69 5.16 -22.68
C THR A 116 -2.61 6.36 -22.89
N LEU A 117 -3.61 6.51 -22.01
CA LEU A 117 -4.63 7.56 -22.11
C LEU A 117 -4.24 8.81 -21.33
N ALA A 118 -4.67 9.99 -21.81
CA ALA A 118 -4.45 11.25 -21.10
C ALA A 118 -5.20 11.29 -19.77
N ALA A 119 -6.44 10.77 -19.73
CA ALA A 119 -7.24 10.68 -18.50
C ALA A 119 -6.54 9.80 -17.44
N GLU A 120 -6.02 8.64 -17.86
CA GLU A 120 -5.29 7.74 -16.96
C GLU A 120 -4.04 8.39 -16.35
N ARG A 121 -3.30 9.19 -17.13
CA ARG A 121 -2.16 9.98 -16.62
C ARG A 121 -2.60 10.95 -15.53
N VAL A 122 -3.72 11.62 -15.71
CA VAL A 122 -4.28 12.54 -14.70
C VAL A 122 -4.64 11.78 -13.42
N ASP A 123 -5.28 10.61 -13.53
CA ASP A 123 -5.64 9.79 -12.37
C ASP A 123 -4.40 9.31 -11.61
N VAL A 124 -3.36 8.90 -12.33
CA VAL A 124 -2.06 8.51 -11.76
C VAL A 124 -1.40 9.70 -11.05
N ASP A 125 -1.40 10.89 -11.66
CA ASP A 125 -0.83 12.11 -11.07
C ASP A 125 -1.57 12.53 -9.78
N ILE A 126 -2.90 12.40 -9.76
CA ILE A 126 -3.72 12.63 -8.55
C ILE A 126 -3.30 11.70 -7.42
N LEU A 127 -3.20 10.39 -7.68
CA LEU A 127 -2.80 9.40 -6.67
C LEU A 127 -1.38 9.65 -6.15
N ASN A 128 -0.47 10.11 -7.02
CA ASN A 128 0.89 10.43 -6.64
C ASN A 128 0.98 11.69 -5.78
N THR A 129 0.24 12.72 -6.14
CA THR A 129 0.11 13.95 -5.35
C THR A 129 -0.46 13.62 -3.95
N LEU A 130 -1.41 12.68 -3.87
CA LEU A 130 -1.97 12.22 -2.58
C LEU A 130 -0.92 11.49 -1.72
N ARG A 131 -0.04 10.68 -2.32
CA ARG A 131 1.06 10.02 -1.59
C ARG A 131 2.13 10.99 -1.13
N GLU A 132 2.43 11.99 -1.95
CA GLU A 132 3.33 13.09 -1.59
C GLU A 132 2.78 13.82 -0.36
N LEU A 133 1.50 14.19 -0.35
CA LEU A 133 0.83 14.80 0.80
C LEU A 133 0.99 13.94 2.07
N GLY A 134 0.77 12.62 1.97
CA GLY A 134 0.96 11.70 3.10
C GLY A 134 2.41 11.61 3.59
N THR A 135 3.38 11.76 2.71
CA THR A 135 4.82 11.76 3.06
C THR A 135 5.22 13.06 3.75
N LEU A 136 4.78 14.20 3.21
CA LEU A 136 4.99 15.51 3.82
C LEU A 136 4.38 15.61 5.23
N ARG A 137 3.13 15.12 5.41
CA ARG A 137 2.47 15.10 6.72
C ARG A 137 3.23 14.27 7.76
N ARG A 138 3.72 13.08 7.38
CA ARG A 138 4.53 12.24 8.27
C ARG A 138 5.85 12.91 8.66
N GLU A 139 6.48 13.61 7.73
CA GLU A 139 7.73 14.33 8.01
C GLU A 139 7.51 15.53 8.94
N VAL A 140 6.44 16.31 8.75
CA VAL A 140 6.05 17.39 9.67
C VAL A 140 5.84 16.83 11.08
N GLU A 141 5.09 15.73 11.20
CA GLU A 141 4.83 15.10 12.50
C GLU A 141 6.12 14.60 13.16
N ARG A 142 6.99 13.93 12.39
CA ARG A 142 8.29 13.47 12.89
C ARG A 142 9.14 14.63 13.44
N LEU A 143 9.20 15.76 12.73
CA LEU A 143 9.99 16.92 13.18
C LEU A 143 9.38 17.60 14.41
N ARG A 144 8.05 17.62 14.55
CA ARG A 144 7.39 18.11 15.77
C ARG A 144 7.73 17.26 16.98
N ILE A 145 7.76 15.93 16.83
CA ILE A 145 8.20 15.02 17.89
C ILE A 145 9.66 15.31 18.27
N VAL A 146 10.54 15.50 17.29
CA VAL A 146 11.96 15.86 17.54
C VAL A 146 12.06 17.16 18.34
N LEU A 147 11.34 18.21 17.93
CA LEU A 147 11.33 19.51 18.61
C LEU A 147 10.83 19.38 20.07
N ALA A 148 9.77 18.60 20.29
CA ALA A 148 9.23 18.36 21.62
C ALA A 148 10.25 17.64 22.53
N VAL A 149 10.93 16.62 22.01
CA VAL A 149 11.97 15.88 22.76
C VAL A 149 13.18 16.78 23.07
N GLN A 150 13.66 17.55 22.09
CA GLN A 150 14.78 18.48 22.29
C GLN A 150 14.45 19.55 23.33
N SER A 151 13.26 20.14 23.24
CA SER A 151 12.81 21.17 24.20
C SER A 151 12.66 20.63 25.62
N ALA A 152 12.19 19.38 25.77
CA ALA A 152 12.06 18.74 27.08
C ALA A 152 13.40 18.32 27.71
N SER A 153 14.45 18.14 26.91
CA SER A 153 15.77 17.69 27.39
C SER A 153 16.48 18.73 28.26
N GLY A 154 16.20 20.03 28.05
CA GLY A 154 16.90 21.13 28.72
C GLY A 154 18.37 21.30 28.33
N ASP A 155 18.87 20.54 27.35
CA ASP A 155 20.24 20.64 26.84
C ASP A 155 20.39 21.92 25.98
N PRO A 156 21.24 22.89 26.36
CA PRO A 156 21.41 24.14 25.64
C PRO A 156 21.83 23.96 24.18
N ASP A 157 22.64 22.94 23.87
CA ASP A 157 23.13 22.68 22.52
C ASP A 157 21.99 22.14 21.63
N LEU A 158 21.11 21.30 22.20
CA LEU A 158 19.93 20.80 21.49
C LEU A 158 18.87 21.89 21.31
N VAL A 159 18.67 22.74 22.31
CA VAL A 159 17.75 23.89 22.23
C VAL A 159 18.24 24.90 21.18
N GLY A 160 19.56 25.10 21.05
CA GLY A 160 20.14 25.95 20.00
C GLY A 160 19.85 25.45 18.57
N ALA A 161 19.67 24.14 18.39
CA ALA A 161 19.31 23.54 17.10
C ALA A 161 17.81 23.62 16.75
N ASN A 162 16.95 24.00 17.71
CA ASN A 162 15.50 24.05 17.50
C ASN A 162 15.09 25.01 16.38
N THR A 163 15.78 26.15 16.23
CA THR A 163 15.43 27.15 15.21
C THR A 163 15.46 26.58 13.79
N GLU A 164 16.43 25.72 13.46
CA GLU A 164 16.50 25.08 12.14
C GLU A 164 15.35 24.08 11.94
N VAL A 165 15.06 23.29 12.98
CA VAL A 165 13.95 22.32 12.97
C VAL A 165 12.60 23.03 12.79
N GLU A 166 12.39 24.14 13.50
CA GLU A 166 11.20 24.99 13.39
C GLU A 166 11.02 25.55 11.99
N GLN A 167 12.08 26.12 11.40
CA GLN A 167 12.05 26.64 10.02
C GLN A 167 11.68 25.54 9.02
N ARG A 168 12.21 24.32 9.21
CA ARG A 168 11.89 23.17 8.36
C ARG A 168 10.44 22.71 8.53
N VAL A 169 9.91 22.71 9.76
CA VAL A 169 8.50 22.43 10.04
C VAL A 169 7.60 23.45 9.35
N GLU A 170 7.92 24.74 9.42
CA GLU A 170 7.15 25.80 8.78
C GLU A 170 7.16 25.65 7.24
N ALA A 171 8.33 25.41 6.64
CA ALA A 171 8.47 25.20 5.21
C ALA A 171 7.64 24.00 4.72
N LEU A 172 7.74 22.86 5.40
CA LEU A 172 6.96 21.68 5.05
C LEU A 172 5.46 21.87 5.30
N THR A 173 5.07 22.64 6.32
CA THR A 173 3.66 22.94 6.58
C THR A 173 3.05 23.79 5.46
N ARG A 174 3.79 24.79 4.93
CA ARG A 174 3.37 25.54 3.74
C ARG A 174 3.22 24.63 2.53
N GLU A 175 4.14 23.69 2.35
CA GLU A 175 4.09 22.76 1.24
C GLU A 175 2.90 21.78 1.34
N VAL A 176 2.63 21.25 2.53
CA VAL A 176 1.42 20.47 2.82
C VAL A 176 0.16 21.25 2.43
N ALA A 177 0.08 22.53 2.79
CA ALA A 177 -1.07 23.37 2.44
C ALA A 177 -1.20 23.56 0.92
N ARG A 178 -0.09 23.80 0.22
CA ARG A 178 -0.04 23.93 -1.25
C ARG A 178 -0.54 22.66 -1.94
N VAL A 179 0.01 21.50 -1.59
CA VAL A 179 -0.35 20.19 -2.16
C VAL A 179 -1.80 19.83 -1.84
N SER A 180 -2.27 20.09 -0.61
CA SER A 180 -3.67 19.89 -0.23
C SER A 180 -4.62 20.74 -1.08
N SER A 181 -4.24 21.98 -1.38
CA SER A 181 -5.04 22.86 -2.24
C SER A 181 -5.11 22.35 -3.68
N LEU A 182 -3.99 21.83 -4.21
CA LEU A 182 -3.96 21.24 -5.55
C LEU A 182 -4.91 20.03 -5.65
N LEU A 183 -4.85 19.12 -4.67
CA LEU A 183 -5.76 17.95 -4.63
C LEU A 183 -7.24 18.36 -4.51
N ALA A 184 -7.53 19.41 -3.72
CA ALA A 184 -8.89 19.93 -3.62
C ALA A 184 -9.38 20.50 -4.95
N THR A 185 -8.53 21.17 -5.73
CA THR A 185 -8.89 21.63 -7.09
C THR A 185 -9.11 20.48 -8.08
N SER A 186 -8.50 19.31 -7.82
CA SER A 186 -8.73 18.07 -8.56
C SER A 186 -9.97 17.30 -8.10
N GLY A 187 -10.76 17.84 -7.17
CA GLY A 187 -12.03 17.27 -6.72
C GLY A 187 -11.91 16.30 -5.53
N LEU A 188 -10.75 16.21 -4.86
CA LEU A 188 -10.63 15.40 -3.64
C LEU A 188 -11.15 16.17 -2.42
N GLU A 189 -12.04 15.53 -1.68
CA GLU A 189 -12.57 16.02 -0.41
C GLU A 189 -11.67 15.60 0.76
N ASP A 190 -11.79 16.25 1.92
CA ASP A 190 -11.07 15.94 3.18
C ASP A 190 -9.52 15.90 3.11
N VAL A 191 -8.93 16.44 2.04
CA VAL A 191 -7.47 16.57 1.89
C VAL A 191 -6.88 17.75 2.65
N LYS A 192 -7.71 18.63 3.23
CA LYS A 192 -7.24 19.72 4.09
C LYS A 192 -6.90 19.18 5.47
N LEU A 193 -5.84 19.71 6.09
CA LEU A 193 -5.62 19.46 7.52
C LEU A 193 -6.83 20.02 8.26
N GLU A 194 -7.60 19.15 8.93
CA GLU A 194 -8.38 19.62 10.07
C GLU A 194 -7.40 20.34 10.99
N ARG A 195 -7.74 21.56 11.39
CA ARG A 195 -7.07 22.21 12.51
C ARG A 195 -7.33 21.30 13.71
N THR A 196 -6.42 20.37 14.00
CA THR A 196 -6.38 19.73 15.31
C THR A 196 -6.08 20.86 16.28
N VAL A 197 -7.14 21.27 16.96
CA VAL A 197 -7.16 22.31 17.97
C VAL A 197 -6.12 21.95 19.04
N ALA A 198 -5.22 22.90 19.28
CA ALA A 198 -4.46 22.93 20.52
C ALA A 198 -5.43 23.04 21.70
N GLN A 199 -5.36 22.10 22.65
CA GLN A 199 -5.59 22.31 24.09
C GLN A 199 -5.60 20.95 24.82
N VAL A 200 -4.48 20.63 25.48
CA VAL A 200 -4.43 20.12 26.86
C VAL A 200 -3.25 20.81 27.54
#